data_AF-A0AAU9ZAH9-F1
#
_entry.id   AF-A0AAU9ZAH9-F1
#
_cell.length_a   1.000
_cell.length_b   1.000
_cell.length_c   1.000
_cell.angle_alpha   90.00
_cell.angle_beta   90.00
_cell.angle_gamma   90.00
#
_symmetry.space_group_name_H-M   'P 1'
#
loop_
_entity.id
_entity.type
_entity.pdbx_description
1 polymer ?
#
loop_
_entity_poly.entity_id
_entity_poly.type
_entity_poly.pdbx_seq_one_letter_code
_entity_poly.pdbx_strand_id
1 'polypeptide(L)' 'MSYDNILALNPRIQAHATLRSTVAKKLDKKHWKRNSDKNCFMLSQPNIYCFEFVEKLSHNIFETIH' A
#
# COMPACT_ATOMS: atom_id res chain seq x y z
N MET A 1 -23.03 9.62 -16.52
CA MET A 1 -21.76 8.85 -16.63
C MET A 1 -21.93 7.89 -17.79
N SER A 2 -21.00 7.85 -18.75
CA SER A 2 -21.03 6.90 -19.87
C SER A 2 -20.46 5.53 -19.46
N TYR A 3 -20.81 4.47 -20.19
CA TYR A 3 -20.28 3.12 -19.97
C TYR A 3 -18.75 3.08 -20.12
N ASP A 4 -18.17 3.92 -20.96
CA ASP A 4 -16.71 3.99 -21.10
C ASP A 4 -15.99 4.43 -19.82
N ASN A 5 -16.67 5.22 -18.96
CA ASN A 5 -16.09 5.66 -17.69
C ASN A 5 -15.96 4.53 -16.67
N ILE A 6 -16.85 3.53 -16.68
CA ILE A 6 -16.73 2.36 -15.79
C ILE A 6 -15.59 1.44 -16.24
N LEU A 7 -15.31 1.39 -17.54
CA LEU A 7 -14.23 0.57 -18.10
C LEU A 7 -12.85 1.26 -18.08
N ALA A 8 -12.75 2.50 -17.60
CA ALA A 8 -11.53 3.30 -17.69
C ALA A 8 -10.34 2.69 -16.94
N LEU A 9 -10.60 1.96 -15.85
CA LEU A 9 -9.57 1.34 -15.00
C LEU A 9 -9.38 -0.16 -15.26
N ASN A 10 -10.07 -0.72 -16.24
CA ASN A 10 -9.91 -2.13 -16.58
C ASN A 10 -8.47 -2.39 -17.05
N PRO A 11 -7.82 -3.48 -16.58
CA PRO A 11 -6.49 -3.84 -17.05
C PRO A 11 -6.46 -3.99 -18.57
N ARG A 12 -5.52 -3.28 -19.20
CA ARG A 12 -5.25 -3.34 -20.64
C ARG A 12 -3.76 -3.59 -20.84
N ILE A 13 -3.42 -4.40 -21.84
CA ILE A 13 -2.02 -4.68 -22.19
C ILE A 13 -1.44 -3.41 -22.83
N GLN A 14 -0.36 -2.88 -22.25
CA GLN A 14 0.38 -1.77 -22.83
C GLN A 14 1.42 -2.31 -23.80
N ALA A 15 1.40 -1.87 -25.06
CA ALA A 15 2.36 -2.29 -26.08
C ALA A 15 3.77 -1.69 -25.87
N HIS A 16 3.86 -0.65 -25.04
CA HIS A 16 5.09 0.13 -24.83
C HIS A 16 5.33 0.39 -23.34
N ALA A 17 6.55 0.80 -23.01
CA ALA A 17 6.91 1.18 -21.65
C ALA A 17 6.20 2.47 -21.22
N THR A 18 5.72 2.52 -19.97
CA THR A 18 5.12 3.73 -19.40
C THR A 18 6.19 4.73 -18.96
N LEU A 19 6.17 5.93 -19.52
CA LEU A 19 7.06 7.02 -19.09
C LEU A 19 6.43 7.79 -17.92
N ARG A 20 7.12 7.83 -16.76
CA ARG A 20 6.68 8.60 -15.59
C ARG A 20 7.88 9.07 -14.78
N SER A 21 7.92 10.35 -14.42
CA SER A 21 9.03 10.93 -13.68
C SER A 21 9.13 10.39 -12.26
N THR A 22 10.34 10.44 -11.69
CA THR A 22 10.62 10.02 -10.31
C THR A 22 9.87 10.88 -9.29
N VAL A 23 9.72 12.18 -9.58
CA VAL A 23 8.98 13.13 -8.75
C VAL A 23 7.49 12.75 -8.70
N ALA A 24 6.88 12.50 -9.86
CA ALA A 24 5.47 12.09 -9.92
C ALA A 24 5.24 10.77 -9.15
N LYS A 25 6.06 9.74 -9.41
CA LYS A 25 5.96 8.45 -8.69
C LYS A 25 6.08 8.59 -7.17
N LYS A 26 6.91 9.50 -6.67
CA LYS A 26 7.05 9.76 -5.22
C LYS A 26 5.79 10.37 -4.60
N LEU A 27 5.10 11.24 -5.33
CA LEU A 27 3.84 11.85 -4.88
C LEU A 27 2.73 10.79 -4.83
N ASP A 28 2.57 10.00 -5.91
CA ASP A 28 1.53 8.98 -6.01
C ASP A 28 1.69 7.86 -4.98
N LYS A 29 2.93 7.53 -4.60
CA LYS A 29 3.23 6.50 -3.60
C LYS A 29 2.54 6.76 -2.25
N LYS A 30 2.36 8.03 -1.87
CA LYS A 30 1.70 8.40 -0.61
C LYS A 30 0.20 8.08 -0.65
N HIS A 31 -0.44 8.27 -1.80
CA HIS A 31 -1.86 8.04 -1.98
C HIS A 31 -2.26 6.57 -1.84
N TRP A 32 -1.40 5.64 -2.29
CA TRP A 32 -1.65 4.20 -2.27
C TRP A 32 -1.00 3.46 -1.08
N LYS A 33 -0.47 4.19 -0.10
CA LYS A 33 0.25 3.61 1.04
C LYS A 33 -0.73 2.94 2.02
N ARG A 34 -0.55 1.65 2.27
CA ARG A 34 -1.38 0.88 3.23
C ARG A 34 -0.79 0.81 4.64
N ASN A 35 0.54 0.75 4.74
CA ASN A 35 1.25 0.51 6.01
C ASN A 35 1.80 1.83 6.56
N SER A 36 2.14 1.87 7.84
CA SER A 36 2.81 3.04 8.45
C SER A 36 4.09 3.43 7.71
N ASP A 37 4.37 4.73 7.68
CA ASP A 37 5.56 5.26 7.00
C ASP A 37 6.82 5.07 7.83
N LYS A 38 7.88 4.55 7.19
CA LYS A 38 9.18 4.33 7.84
C LYS A 38 9.89 5.66 8.19
N ASN A 39 9.54 6.74 7.50
CA ASN A 39 10.03 8.09 7.76
C ASN A 39 9.09 8.88 8.69
N CYS A 40 8.02 8.25 9.17
CA CYS A 40 7.15 8.85 10.17
C CYS A 40 7.81 8.68 11.54
N PHE A 41 8.65 9.65 11.89
CA PHE A 41 8.98 9.88 13.30
C PHE A 41 7.69 10.43 13.93
N MET A 42 6.88 9.54 14.50
CA MET A 42 5.58 9.85 15.08
C MET A 42 5.74 10.90 16.18
N LEU A 43 5.48 12.18 15.87
CA LEU A 43 4.94 13.13 16.83
C LEU A 43 3.43 13.21 16.56
N SER A 44 2.71 12.42 17.36
CA SER A 44 1.32 12.59 17.77
C SER A 44 0.32 13.13 16.73
N GLN A 45 -0.50 12.23 16.19
CA GLN A 45 -1.95 12.50 16.18
C GLN A 45 -2.70 11.24 16.65
N PRO A 46 -3.68 11.41 17.55
CA PRO A 46 -4.49 10.32 18.08
C PRO A 46 -5.62 10.05 17.10
N ASN A 47 -5.77 8.80 16.66
CA ASN A 47 -7.07 8.11 16.62
C ASN A 47 -6.91 6.79 15.86
N ILE A 48 -7.05 5.70 16.64
CA ILE A 48 -7.79 4.48 16.29
C ILE A 48 -7.28 3.83 14.99
N TYR A 49 -6.24 2.99 14.98
CA TYR A 49 -6.27 1.56 15.33
C TYR A 49 -4.83 1.02 15.54
N CYS A 50 -4.19 1.30 16.68
CA CYS A 50 -2.93 0.64 17.08
C CYS A 50 -3.13 -0.41 18.19
N PHE A 51 -4.36 -0.89 18.38
CA PHE A 51 -4.67 -2.04 19.22
C PHE A 51 -5.19 -3.15 18.30
N GLU A 52 -4.64 -4.36 18.43
CA GLU A 52 -4.94 -5.60 17.66
C GLU A 52 -4.20 -5.85 16.33
N PHE A 53 -2.85 -5.91 16.31
CA PHE A 53 -2.21 -6.88 15.39
C PHE A 53 -0.77 -7.35 15.70
N VAL A 54 -0.07 -6.87 16.73
CA VAL A 54 1.31 -7.36 16.97
C VAL A 54 1.39 -8.57 17.92
N GLU A 55 0.28 -8.95 18.57
CA GLU A 55 0.27 -10.10 19.49
C GLU A 55 -0.03 -11.46 18.83
N LYS A 56 -0.43 -11.50 17.54
CA LYS A 56 -0.79 -12.76 16.85
C LYS A 56 0.27 -13.36 15.93
N LEU A 57 1.47 -12.78 15.85
CA LEU A 57 2.57 -13.32 15.03
C LEU A 57 3.77 -13.82 15.85
N SER A 58 3.67 -13.89 17.18
CA SER A 58 4.73 -14.44 18.04
C SER A 58 4.60 -15.95 18.32
N HIS A 59 3.56 -16.63 17.84
CA HIS A 59 3.21 -17.97 18.35
C HIS A 59 3.05 -19.10 17.31
N ASN A 60 3.58 -19.01 16.08
CA ASN A 60 3.37 -20.13 15.12
C ASN A 60 4.42 -20.37 14.02
N ILE A 61 5.73 -20.20 14.27
CA ILE A 61 6.80 -20.70 13.36
C ILE A 61 7.95 -21.45 14.09
N PHE A 62 7.82 -21.74 15.40
CA PHE A 62 8.63 -22.78 16.03
C PHE A 62 7.80 -24.06 16.06
N GLU A 63 7.83 -24.82 14.96
CA GLU A 63 7.49 -26.26 14.85
C GLU A 63 7.28 -26.54 13.34
N THR A 64 8.36 -26.86 12.62
CA THR A 64 8.46 -27.81 11.50
C THR A 64 9.83 -27.59 10.82
N ILE A 65 10.89 -27.97 11.53
CA ILE A 65 12.14 -28.43 10.90
C ILE A 65 12.47 -29.75 11.61
N HIS A 66 11.89 -30.84 11.10
CA HIS A 66 12.56 -32.12 10.88
C HIS A 66 11.73 -32.99 9.94
#